data_AF-A0A8B6FPM5-F1
#
_entry.id   AF-A0A8B6FPM5-F1
#
_cell.length_a   1.000
_cell.length_b   1.000
_cell.length_c   1.000
_cell.angle_alpha   90.00
_cell.angle_beta   90.00
_cell.angle_gamma   90.00
#
_symmetry.space_group_name_H-M   'P 1'
#
loop_
_entity.id
_entity.type
_entity.pdbx_description
1 polymer ?
#
loop_
_entity_poly.entity_id
_entity_poly.type
_entity_poly.pdbx_seq_one_letter_code
_entity_poly.pdbx_strand_id
1 'polypeptide(L)'
;MPSIHGVTCVDNDTVAVISASERNIHLVSLKSGKAVRIIKTNFFSHGLTFTEESFIVCPAQDQMQEVRLDNNTRCIGSNVLETYVASLGNALFFVKKDTHSVVCINKNGDILWTFTNDTDLSGPRCITVDEHGNTFVVGYNSNNVIAIDTSGKQHKILFIRNRLMW
;
A
#
# COMPACT_ATOMS: atom_id res chain seq x y z
N MET A 1 21.27 -3.53 -8.52
CA MET A 1 20.36 -4.67 -8.30
C MET A 1 18.94 -4.14 -8.21
N PRO A 2 17.91 -4.86 -8.69
CA PRO A 2 16.54 -4.42 -8.53
C PRO A 2 16.17 -4.30 -7.04
N SER A 3 15.52 -3.20 -6.68
CA SER A 3 15.09 -2.92 -5.30
C SER A 3 13.61 -3.29 -5.16
N ILE A 4 13.34 -4.44 -4.54
CA ILE A 4 11.98 -4.93 -4.31
C ILE A 4 11.29 -4.06 -3.26
N HIS A 5 10.15 -3.48 -3.60
CA HIS A 5 9.45 -2.51 -2.73
C HIS A 5 8.05 -2.97 -2.31
N GLY A 6 7.39 -3.80 -3.11
CA GLY A 6 6.02 -4.23 -2.85
C GLY A 6 5.81 -5.70 -3.19
N VAL A 7 5.00 -6.37 -2.38
CA VAL A 7 4.57 -7.75 -2.56
C VAL A 7 3.11 -7.87 -2.13
N THR A 8 2.33 -8.68 -2.85
CA THR A 8 0.96 -9.00 -2.47
C THR A 8 0.62 -10.43 -2.92
N CYS A 9 -0.28 -11.08 -2.19
CA CYS A 9 -0.76 -12.40 -2.60
C CYS A 9 -1.76 -12.25 -3.74
N VAL A 10 -1.65 -13.10 -4.75
CA VAL A 10 -2.64 -13.20 -5.83
C VAL A 10 -3.56 -14.38 -5.56
N ASP A 11 -2.96 -15.51 -5.18
CA ASP A 11 -3.63 -16.74 -4.78
C ASP A 11 -2.68 -17.56 -3.87
N ASN A 12 -3.05 -18.79 -3.56
CA ASN A 12 -2.29 -19.68 -2.66
C ASN A 12 -0.91 -20.10 -3.21
N ASP A 13 -0.68 -19.99 -4.52
CA ASP A 13 0.53 -20.45 -5.20
C ASP A 13 1.31 -19.31 -5.87
N THR A 14 0.77 -18.09 -5.87
CA THR A 14 1.30 -16.95 -6.63
C THR A 14 1.32 -15.67 -5.81
N VAL A 15 2.47 -15.00 -5.83
CA VAL A 15 2.63 -13.63 -5.33
C VAL A 15 2.96 -12.68 -6.47
N ALA A 16 2.47 -11.45 -6.38
CA ALA A 16 2.88 -10.37 -7.26
C ALA A 16 3.95 -9.54 -6.55
N VAL A 17 5.01 -9.17 -7.28
CA VAL A 17 6.15 -8.43 -6.76
C VAL A 17 6.45 -7.26 -7.69
N ILE A 18 6.71 -6.09 -7.11
CA ILE A 18 7.21 -4.91 -7.83
C ILE A 18 8.60 -4.50 -7.35
N SER A 19 9.38 -3.98 -8.29
CA SER A 19 10.66 -3.33 -8.04
C SER A 19 10.54 -1.85 -8.39
N ALA A 20 11.07 -0.96 -7.54
CA ALA A 20 11.09 0.47 -7.85
C ALA A 20 12.11 0.84 -8.94
N SER A 21 12.94 -0.11 -9.37
CA SER A 21 13.84 0.07 -10.52
C SER A 21 13.29 -0.51 -11.82
N GLU A 22 12.07 -1.07 -11.79
CA GLU A 22 11.42 -1.67 -12.96
C GLU A 22 9.98 -1.19 -13.10
N ARG A 23 9.45 -1.29 -14.33
CA ARG A 23 8.08 -0.89 -14.65
C ARG A 23 7.22 -2.12 -14.89
N ASN A 24 7.29 -3.06 -13.95
CA ASN A 24 6.73 -4.39 -14.08
C ASN A 24 6.16 -4.87 -12.75
N ILE A 25 5.04 -5.58 -12.83
CA ILE A 25 4.55 -6.50 -11.80
C ILE A 25 4.96 -7.90 -12.22
N HIS A 26 5.75 -8.57 -11.39
CA HIS A 26 6.19 -9.94 -11.59
C HIS A 26 5.27 -10.88 -10.81
N LEU A 27 4.54 -11.75 -11.51
CA LEU A 27 3.83 -12.85 -10.86
C LEU A 27 4.80 -13.99 -10.67
N VAL A 28 5.12 -14.30 -9.42
CA VAL A 28 6.11 -15.31 -9.03
C VAL A 28 5.37 -16.49 -8.42
N SER A 29 5.63 -17.68 -8.95
CA SER A 29 5.12 -18.92 -8.39
C SER A 29 5.91 -19.27 -7.13
N LEU A 30 5.20 -19.49 -6.02
CA LEU A 30 5.78 -19.91 -4.74
C LEU A 30 6.44 -21.29 -4.82
N LYS A 31 5.93 -22.17 -5.69
CA LYS A 31 6.48 -23.52 -5.90
C LYS A 31 7.83 -23.50 -6.60
N SER A 32 7.99 -22.66 -7.62
CA SER A 32 9.21 -22.64 -8.44
C SER A 32 10.18 -21.51 -8.08
N GLY A 33 9.72 -20.49 -7.36
CA GLY A 33 10.47 -19.26 -7.08
C GLY A 33 10.73 -18.40 -8.33
N LYS A 34 10.05 -18.68 -9.45
CA LYS A 34 10.28 -18.00 -10.73
C LYS A 34 9.08 -17.17 -11.16
N ALA A 35 9.36 -16.07 -11.85
CA ALA A 35 8.34 -15.28 -12.51
C ALA A 35 7.67 -16.14 -13.60
N VAL A 36 6.36 -16.33 -13.48
CA VAL A 36 5.51 -17.05 -14.46
C VAL A 36 4.82 -16.09 -15.42
N ARG A 37 4.69 -14.81 -15.04
CA ARG A 37 4.12 -13.74 -15.87
C ARG A 37 4.69 -12.39 -15.47
N ILE A 38 4.81 -11.50 -16.45
CA ILE A 38 5.20 -10.11 -16.25
C ILE A 38 4.11 -9.22 -16.83
N ILE A 39 3.62 -8.27 -16.04
CA ILE A 39 2.63 -7.26 -16.42
C ILE A 39 3.32 -5.91 -16.42
N LYS A 40 3.20 -5.14 -17.50
CA LYS A 40 3.88 -3.84 -17.62
C LYS A 40 3.07 -2.76 -16.91
N THR A 41 3.78 -1.87 -16.22
CA THR A 41 3.22 -0.64 -15.65
C THR A 41 3.75 0.57 -16.42
N ASN A 42 3.08 1.71 -16.31
CA ASN A 42 3.53 2.93 -16.97
C ASN A 42 4.74 3.55 -16.26
N PHE A 43 4.80 3.42 -14.94
CA PHE A 43 5.80 4.05 -14.07
C PHE A 43 6.42 3.07 -13.07
N PHE A 44 7.58 3.45 -12.54
CA PHE A 44 8.17 2.81 -11.36
C PHE A 44 7.21 2.92 -10.18
N SER A 45 7.07 1.87 -9.38
CA SER A 45 6.08 1.82 -8.30
C SER A 45 6.69 1.36 -6.98
N HIS A 46 6.11 1.81 -5.88
CA HIS A 46 6.55 1.47 -4.51
C HIS A 46 5.52 0.59 -3.78
N GLY A 47 4.24 0.92 -3.94
CA GLY A 47 3.13 0.22 -3.32
C GLY A 47 2.45 -0.72 -4.30
N LEU A 48 2.04 -1.89 -3.82
CA LEU A 48 1.32 -2.90 -4.56
C LEU A 48 0.31 -3.57 -3.63
N THR A 49 -0.94 -3.66 -4.07
CA THR A 49 -1.94 -4.55 -3.48
C THR A 49 -2.73 -5.22 -4.60
N PHE A 50 -3.26 -6.41 -4.35
CA PHE A 50 -4.12 -7.12 -5.27
C PHE A 50 -5.55 -7.11 -4.73
N THR A 51 -6.47 -6.69 -5.58
CA THR A 51 -7.91 -6.87 -5.37
C THR A 51 -8.38 -8.03 -6.24
N GLU A 52 -9.60 -8.50 -6.07
CA GLU A 52 -10.13 -9.72 -6.73
C GLU A 52 -9.81 -9.86 -8.23
N GLU A 53 -9.70 -8.75 -8.98
CA GLU A 53 -9.48 -8.77 -10.43
C GLU A 53 -8.27 -7.96 -10.93
N SER A 54 -7.64 -7.16 -10.07
CA SER A 54 -6.71 -6.12 -10.51
C SER A 54 -5.66 -5.78 -9.47
N PHE A 55 -4.50 -5.35 -9.95
CA PHE A 55 -3.45 -4.77 -9.13
C PHE A 55 -3.69 -3.29 -8.95
N ILE A 56 -3.48 -2.81 -7.74
CA ILE A 56 -3.38 -1.39 -7.45
C ILE A 56 -1.90 -1.10 -7.19
N VAL A 57 -1.32 -0.24 -8.01
CA VAL A 57 0.05 0.21 -7.87
C VAL A 57 0.12 1.68 -7.52
N CYS A 58 1.07 2.02 -6.66
CA CYS A 58 1.40 3.40 -6.32
C CYS A 58 2.67 3.81 -7.05
N PRO A 59 2.54 4.50 -8.19
CA PRO A 59 3.69 4.92 -8.96
C PRO A 59 4.48 6.04 -8.26
N ALA A 60 5.74 6.21 -8.63
CA ALA A 60 6.59 7.31 -8.18
C ALA A 60 6.22 8.66 -8.84
N GLN A 61 5.32 8.62 -9.83
CA GLN A 61 4.83 9.76 -10.59
C GLN A 61 3.36 9.52 -10.90
N ASP A 62 2.56 10.58 -10.98
CA ASP A 62 1.14 10.52 -11.34
C ASP A 62 0.23 9.96 -10.22
N GLN A 63 -0.99 9.60 -10.59
CA GLN A 63 -2.03 9.00 -9.75
C GLN A 63 -1.80 7.50 -9.52
N MET A 64 -2.45 6.95 -8.50
CA MET A 64 -2.53 5.50 -8.30
C MET A 64 -3.09 4.82 -9.56
N GLN A 65 -2.60 3.63 -9.92
CA GLN A 65 -3.04 2.92 -11.12
C GLN A 65 -3.68 1.58 -10.78
N GLU A 66 -4.85 1.32 -11.36
CA GLU A 66 -5.42 -0.02 -11.42
C GLU A 66 -4.97 -0.69 -12.72
N VAL A 67 -4.24 -1.80 -12.57
CA VAL A 67 -3.65 -2.58 -13.66
C VAL A 67 -4.30 -3.96 -13.68
N ARG A 68 -5.03 -4.25 -14.74
CA ARG A 68 -5.65 -5.56 -14.97
C ARG A 68 -4.63 -6.55 -15.53
N LEU A 69 -4.96 -7.84 -15.42
CA LEU A 69 -4.11 -8.92 -15.92
C LEU A 69 -3.82 -8.80 -17.43
N ASP A 70 -4.74 -8.25 -18.22
CA ASP A 70 -4.59 -7.99 -19.66
C ASP A 70 -3.71 -6.76 -20.00
N ASN A 71 -3.08 -6.14 -18.99
CA ASN A 71 -2.33 -4.87 -19.06
C ASN A 71 -3.19 -3.61 -19.29
N ASN A 72 -4.52 -3.71 -19.27
CA ASN A 72 -5.35 -2.51 -19.27
C ASN A 72 -5.15 -1.75 -17.97
N THR A 73 -4.83 -0.46 -18.08
CA THR A 73 -4.52 0.41 -16.95
C THR A 73 -5.47 1.60 -16.93
N ARG A 74 -5.94 1.98 -15.73
CA ARG A 74 -6.61 3.26 -15.50
C ARG A 74 -6.06 3.93 -14.24
N CYS A 75 -6.13 5.25 -14.19
CA CYS A 75 -5.74 6.03 -13.02
C CYS A 75 -6.88 6.12 -12.00
N ILE A 76 -6.54 6.26 -10.72
CA ILE A 76 -7.44 6.40 -9.57
C ILE A 76 -6.96 7.57 -8.70
N GLY A 77 -7.89 8.46 -8.36
CA GLY A 77 -7.66 9.52 -7.38
C GLY A 77 -6.76 10.64 -7.90
N SER A 78 -6.02 11.28 -6.99
CA SER A 78 -5.09 12.38 -7.28
C SER A 78 -3.63 11.93 -7.10
N ASN A 79 -2.65 12.79 -7.37
CA ASN A 79 -1.23 12.42 -7.36
C ASN A 79 -0.82 11.74 -6.05
N VAL A 80 -0.31 10.52 -6.17
CA VAL A 80 0.19 9.72 -5.05
C VAL A 80 1.64 9.37 -5.33
N LEU A 81 2.56 9.94 -4.57
CA LEU A 81 4.00 9.76 -4.80
C LEU A 81 4.59 8.78 -3.80
N GLU A 82 5.29 7.76 -4.30
CA GLU A 82 6.17 6.87 -3.54
C GLU A 82 5.56 6.30 -2.25
N THR A 83 4.33 5.79 -2.36
CA THR A 83 3.62 5.28 -1.19
C THR A 83 3.40 3.78 -1.20
N TYR A 84 2.92 3.28 -0.06
CA TYR A 84 2.45 1.94 0.19
C TYR A 84 0.93 1.94 0.26
N VAL A 85 0.31 0.86 -0.21
CA VAL A 85 -1.13 0.72 -0.33
C VAL A 85 -1.60 -0.64 0.18
N ALA A 86 -2.76 -0.64 0.82
CA ALA A 86 -3.55 -1.80 1.17
C ALA A 86 -4.96 -1.64 0.58
N SER A 87 -5.70 -2.73 0.49
CA SER A 87 -7.07 -2.72 -0.02
C SER A 87 -7.98 -3.63 0.79
N LEU A 88 -9.26 -3.27 0.86
CA LEU A 88 -10.34 -4.11 1.39
C LEU A 88 -11.60 -3.85 0.55
N GLY A 89 -11.98 -4.82 -0.28
CA GLY A 89 -13.09 -4.67 -1.22
C GLY A 89 -12.88 -3.47 -2.16
N ASN A 90 -13.77 -2.47 -2.06
CA ASN A 90 -13.70 -1.25 -2.87
C ASN A 90 -12.86 -0.12 -2.25
N ALA A 91 -12.37 -0.30 -1.02
CA ALA A 91 -11.59 0.72 -0.31
C ALA A 91 -10.09 0.49 -0.53
N LEU A 92 -9.37 1.60 -0.74
CA LEU A 92 -7.93 1.65 -0.90
C LEU A 92 -7.37 2.55 0.21
N PHE A 93 -6.37 2.04 0.93
CA PHE A 93 -5.74 2.72 2.05
C PHE A 93 -4.29 2.95 1.69
N PHE A 94 -3.83 4.18 1.73
CA PHE A 94 -2.44 4.48 1.41
C PHE A 94 -1.89 5.56 2.33
N VAL A 95 -0.57 5.52 2.51
CA VAL A 95 0.12 6.51 3.33
C VAL A 95 0.53 7.71 2.48
N LYS A 96 0.86 8.83 3.10
CA LYS A 96 1.50 9.94 2.43
C LYS A 96 2.72 10.32 3.24
N LYS A 97 3.89 10.00 2.70
CA LYS A 97 5.16 10.16 3.41
C LYS A 97 5.48 11.63 3.69
N ASP A 98 5.15 12.50 2.74
CA ASP A 98 5.33 13.96 2.76
C ASP A 98 4.44 14.65 3.79
N THR A 99 3.18 14.24 3.91
CA THR A 99 2.21 14.85 4.83
C THR A 99 1.95 14.03 6.08
N HIS A 100 2.76 12.99 6.33
CA HIS A 100 2.63 12.09 7.48
C HIS A 100 1.20 11.58 7.73
N SER A 101 0.45 11.34 6.65
CA SER A 101 -0.98 11.07 6.72
C SER A 101 -1.34 9.71 6.15
N VAL A 102 -2.57 9.29 6.43
CA VAL A 102 -3.18 8.09 5.87
C VAL A 102 -4.47 8.51 5.19
N VAL A 103 -4.68 8.05 3.97
CA VAL A 103 -5.86 8.39 3.19
C VAL A 103 -6.58 7.10 2.81
N CYS A 104 -7.88 7.08 3.04
CA CYS A 104 -8.77 6.04 2.53
C CYS A 104 -9.62 6.63 1.41
N ILE A 105 -9.59 5.97 0.25
CA ILE A 105 -10.41 6.31 -0.91
C ILE A 105 -11.20 5.09 -1.37
N ASN A 106 -12.24 5.30 -2.18
CA ASN A 106 -12.81 4.22 -2.98
C ASN A 106 -12.07 4.07 -4.33
N LYS A 107 -12.36 3.02 -5.11
CA LYS A 107 -11.75 2.81 -6.45
C LYS A 107 -12.13 3.85 -7.52
N ASN A 108 -13.06 4.75 -7.23
CA ASN A 108 -13.37 5.91 -8.09
C ASN A 108 -12.47 7.12 -7.76
N GLY A 109 -11.80 7.09 -6.61
CA GLY A 109 -10.94 8.18 -6.15
C GLY A 109 -11.59 9.09 -5.11
N ASP A 110 -12.82 8.80 -4.66
CA ASP A 110 -13.48 9.61 -3.64
C ASP A 110 -12.86 9.34 -2.28
N ILE A 111 -12.55 10.41 -1.55
CA ILE A 111 -11.99 10.31 -0.19
C ILE A 111 -13.11 9.87 0.77
N LEU A 112 -12.87 8.74 1.45
CA LEU A 112 -13.74 8.22 2.51
C LEU A 112 -13.36 8.84 3.85
N TRP A 113 -12.06 8.93 4.14
CA TRP A 113 -11.51 9.67 5.27
C TRP A 113 -10.01 9.94 5.09
N THR A 114 -9.50 10.89 5.86
CA THR A 114 -8.07 11.19 5.98
C THR A 114 -7.71 11.25 7.46
N PHE A 115 -6.63 10.59 7.84
CA PHE A 115 -6.04 10.66 9.16
C PHE A 115 -4.74 11.46 9.12
N THR A 116 -4.60 12.45 10.01
CA THR A 116 -3.37 13.23 10.22
C THR A 116 -3.05 13.29 11.70
N ASN A 117 -1.83 12.91 12.08
CA ASN A 117 -1.31 13.07 13.42
C ASN A 117 0.22 13.07 13.38
N ASP A 118 0.80 14.24 13.12
CA ASP A 118 2.25 14.39 12.95
C ASP A 118 3.05 14.12 14.23
N THR A 119 2.38 14.09 15.39
CA THR A 119 3.03 13.77 16.67
C THR A 119 3.26 12.27 16.79
N ASP A 120 2.25 11.47 16.47
CA ASP A 120 2.29 10.03 16.67
C ASP A 120 2.69 9.27 15.40
N LEU A 121 2.53 9.85 14.21
CA LEU A 121 2.86 9.23 12.94
C LEU A 121 3.92 10.05 12.21
N SER A 122 5.16 9.53 12.15
CA SER A 122 6.23 10.18 11.39
C SER A 122 6.87 9.22 10.39
N GLY A 123 7.00 9.69 9.15
CA GLY A 123 7.60 8.94 8.04
C GLY A 123 6.92 7.59 7.78
N PRO A 124 5.61 7.55 7.48
CA PRO A 124 4.91 6.28 7.27
C PRO A 124 5.49 5.50 6.08
N ARG A 125 5.67 4.17 6.25
CA ARG A 125 6.30 3.29 5.25
C ARG A 125 5.57 1.98 4.98
N CYS A 126 4.57 1.60 5.75
CA CYS A 126 3.87 0.36 5.52
C CYS A 126 2.46 0.48 6.08
N ILE A 127 1.52 -0.16 5.41
CA ILE A 127 0.11 -0.14 5.75
C ILE A 127 -0.48 -1.51 5.48
N THR A 128 -1.32 -1.97 6.41
CA THR A 128 -2.19 -3.13 6.21
C THR A 128 -3.57 -2.81 6.77
N VAL A 129 -4.56 -3.59 6.37
CA VAL A 129 -5.94 -3.48 6.82
C VAL A 129 -6.44 -4.87 7.23
N ASP A 130 -7.18 -4.95 8.33
CA ASP A 130 -7.84 -6.20 8.74
C ASP A 130 -9.18 -6.41 8.01
N GLU A 131 -9.81 -7.55 8.23
CA GLU A 131 -11.11 -7.90 7.63
C GLU A 131 -12.27 -7.01 8.11
N HIS A 132 -12.08 -6.27 9.20
CA HIS A 132 -13.06 -5.32 9.75
C HIS A 132 -12.86 -3.90 9.23
N GLY A 133 -11.78 -3.64 8.47
CA GLY A 133 -11.44 -2.33 7.93
C GLY A 133 -10.60 -1.45 8.87
N ASN A 134 -10.08 -1.99 9.98
CA ASN A 134 -9.12 -1.26 10.79
C ASN A 134 -7.76 -1.26 10.09
N THR A 135 -7.12 -0.10 10.08
CA THR A 135 -5.85 0.13 9.38
C THR A 135 -4.70 0.16 10.37
N PHE A 136 -3.59 -0.49 10.03
CA PHE A 136 -2.37 -0.52 10.83
C PHE A 136 -1.22 0.07 10.02
N VAL A 137 -0.64 1.15 10.53
CA VAL A 137 0.37 1.93 9.80
C VAL A 137 1.66 2.00 10.59
N VAL A 138 2.76 1.62 9.95
CA VAL A 138 4.11 1.72 10.54
C VAL A 138 4.60 3.15 10.40
N GLY A 139 4.80 3.83 11.53
CA GLY A 139 5.53 5.09 11.62
C GLY A 139 7.02 4.81 11.73
N TYR A 140 7.74 4.86 10.60
CA TYR A 140 9.16 4.47 10.55
C TYR A 140 10.04 5.38 11.41
N ASN A 141 9.78 6.68 11.42
CA ASN A 141 10.55 7.63 12.22
C ASN A 141 10.05 7.71 13.67
N SER A 142 8.75 7.53 13.91
CA SER A 142 8.13 7.54 15.24
C SER A 142 8.26 6.20 15.99
N ASN A 143 8.78 5.16 15.33
CA ASN A 143 9.06 3.84 15.89
C ASN A 143 7.86 3.19 16.59
N ASN A 144 6.71 3.26 15.94
CA ASN A 144 5.44 2.76 16.44
C ASN A 144 4.54 2.25 15.30
N VAL A 145 3.43 1.61 15.67
CA VAL A 145 2.32 1.33 14.76
C VAL A 145 1.09 2.07 15.25
N ILE A 146 0.43 2.80 14.35
CA ILE A 146 -0.86 3.43 14.60
C ILE A 146 -1.96 2.50 14.10
N ALA A 147 -2.87 2.12 14.99
CA ALA A 147 -4.13 1.49 14.62
C ALA A 147 -5.19 2.60 14.44
N ILE A 148 -5.84 2.61 13.29
CA ILE A 148 -6.87 3.57 12.88
C ILE A 148 -8.16 2.79 12.67
N ASP A 149 -9.26 3.25 13.27
CA ASP A 149 -10.56 2.63 13.10
C ASP A 149 -11.19 2.92 11.73
N THR A 150 -12.31 2.27 11.45
CA THR A 150 -13.05 2.41 10.19
C THR A 150 -13.58 3.82 9.90
N SER A 151 -13.61 4.69 10.91
CA SER A 151 -14.00 6.11 10.78
C SER A 151 -12.81 7.05 10.53
N GLY A 152 -11.59 6.51 10.43
CA GLY A 152 -10.38 7.29 10.24
C GLY A 152 -9.82 7.92 11.52
N LYS A 153 -10.21 7.42 12.70
CA LYS A 153 -9.71 7.93 13.99
C LYS A 153 -8.65 7.01 14.58
N GLN A 154 -7.66 7.60 15.27
CA GLN A 154 -6.67 6.82 16.01
C GLN A 154 -7.35 5.99 17.09
N HIS A 155 -7.27 4.68 16.95
CA HIS A 155 -7.78 3.71 17.91
C HIS A 155 -6.73 3.37 18.98
N LYS A 156 -5.48 3.17 18.57
CA LYS A 156 -4.39 2.76 19.47
C LYS A 156 -3.00 3.06 18.90
N ILE A 157 -2.02 3.27 19.79
CA ILE A 157 -0.60 3.26 19.45
C ILE A 157 0.03 1.98 19.99
N LEU A 158 0.77 1.27 19.15
CA LEU A 158 1.45 0.02 19.49
C LEU A 158 2.96 0.25 19.42
N PHE A 159 3.67 -0.24 20.45
CA PHE A 159 5.12 -0.20 20.51
C PHE A 159 5.67 -1.63 20.63
N ILE A 160 6.83 -1.88 20.02
CA ILE A 160 7.51 -3.17 20.13
C ILE A 160 8.09 -3.38 21.54
N ARG A 161 8.37 -2.28 22.26
CA ARG A 161 8.87 -2.30 23.64
C ARG A 161 7.99 -1.43 24.51
N ASN A 162 7.78 -1.84 25.76
CA ASN A 162 7.11 -1.00 26.75
C ASN A 162 7.85 0.33 26.89
N ARG A 163 7.12 1.45 26.90
CA ARG A 163 7.68 2.72 27.38
C ARG A 163 8.01 2.52 28.86
N LEU A 164 9.28 2.35 29.18
CA LEU A 164 9.75 2.56 30.55
C LEU A 164 9.58 4.07 30.80
N MET A 165 8.53 4.42 31.54
CA MET A 165 8.43 5.73 32.14
C MET A 165 9.47 5.73 33.28
N TRP A 166 10.51 6.54 33.14
CA TRP A 166 11.41 6.88 34.25
C TRP A 166 10.76 7.97 35.09
#